data_AF-A0A8J5IQQ9-F1
#
_entry.id   AF-A0A8J5IQQ9-F1
#
_cell.length_a   1.000
_cell.length_b   1.000
_cell.length_c   1.000
_cell.angle_alpha   90.00
_cell.angle_beta   90.00
_cell.angle_gamma   90.00
#
_symmetry.space_group_name_H-M   'P 1'
#
loop_
_entity.id
_entity.type
_entity.pdbx_description
1 polymer ?
#
loop_
_entity_poly.entity_id
_entity_poly.type
_entity_poly.pdbx_seq_one_letter_code
_entity_poly.pdbx_strand_id
1 'polypeptide(L)' 'MRWIVMCNLPFSFCESEETRWPPISADTLYGDMEKVVKATERSMGEEMPKEFGLILDGWTHGSEHYLAVFV' A
#
# COMPACT_ATOMS: atom_id res chain seq x y z
N MET A 1 -16.07 17.47 0.81
CA MET A 1 -15.31 18.75 0.79
C MET A 1 -14.73 19.15 2.14
N ARG A 2 -15.49 19.29 3.25
CA ARG A 2 -14.93 19.76 4.54
C ARG A 2 -13.71 18.97 5.02
N TRP A 3 -13.74 17.66 4.90
CA TRP A 3 -12.67 16.74 5.33
C TRP A 3 -11.41 16.83 4.45
N ILE A 4 -11.54 17.02 3.13
CA ILE A 4 -10.42 17.30 2.22
C ILE A 4 -9.61 18.49 2.73
N VAL A 5 -10.30 19.57 3.10
CA VAL A 5 -9.66 20.80 3.58
C VAL A 5 -9.09 20.64 4.98
N MET A 6 -9.86 20.04 5.90
CA MET A 6 -9.42 19.90 7.30
C MET A 6 -8.27 18.91 7.49
N CYS A 7 -8.17 17.89 6.64
CA CYS A 7 -7.17 16.82 6.73
C CYS A 7 -6.09 16.91 5.64
N ASN A 8 -6.10 17.97 4.80
CA ASN A 8 -5.18 18.17 3.70
C ASN A 8 -5.06 16.94 2.76
N LEU A 9 -6.20 16.38 2.35
CA LEU A 9 -6.25 15.19 1.50
C LEU A 9 -6.34 15.57 0.02
N PRO A 10 -5.88 14.70 -0.90
CA PRO A 10 -6.10 14.90 -2.33
C PRO A 10 -7.60 14.98 -2.67
N PHE A 11 -7.96 15.76 -3.70
CA PHE A 11 -9.36 15.85 -4.16
C PHE A 11 -9.92 14.49 -4.61
N SER A 12 -9.06 13.65 -5.21
CA SER A 12 -9.41 12.30 -5.65
C SER A 12 -9.76 11.34 -4.51
N PHE A 13 -9.49 11.69 -3.24
CA PHE A 13 -9.85 10.84 -2.10
C PHE A 13 -11.37 10.59 -2.04
N CYS A 14 -12.22 11.54 -2.47
CA CYS A 14 -13.69 11.35 -2.44
C CYS A 14 -14.17 10.24 -3.38
N GLU A 15 -13.37 9.94 -4.41
CA GLU A 15 -13.77 9.13 -5.56
C GLU A 15 -13.48 7.64 -5.32
N SER A 16 -12.65 7.32 -4.33
CA SER A 16 -12.26 5.97 -3.96
C SER A 16 -13.37 5.27 -3.16
N GLU A 17 -13.78 4.07 -3.57
CA GLU A 17 -14.78 3.29 -2.84
C GLU A 17 -14.29 2.85 -1.46
N GLU A 18 -12.97 2.68 -1.32
CA GLU A 18 -12.26 2.31 -0.10
C GLU A 18 -12.39 3.37 1.01
N THR A 19 -12.77 4.60 0.67
CA THR A 19 -12.93 5.69 1.64
C THR A 19 -14.32 5.72 2.29
N ARG A 20 -15.22 4.84 1.85
CA ARG A 20 -16.62 4.75 2.32
C ARG A 20 -16.81 3.80 3.51
N TRP A 21 -15.72 3.45 4.19
CA TRP A 21 -15.71 2.47 5.28
C TRP A 21 -16.19 3.07 6.60
N PRO A 22 -16.81 2.26 7.48
CA PRO A 22 -17.13 2.71 8.83
C PRO A 22 -15.85 3.07 9.61
N PRO A 23 -15.94 3.96 10.61
CA PRO A 23 -14.78 4.33 11.42
C PRO A 23 -14.13 3.11 12.07
N ILE A 24 -12.81 2.99 11.93
CA ILE A 24 -11.95 1.98 12.54
C ILE A 24 -10.77 2.68 13.21
N SER A 25 -10.21 2.11 14.27
CA SER A 25 -8.99 2.66 14.88
C SER A 25 -7.79 2.44 13.95
N ALA A 26 -6.82 3.35 13.99
CA ALA A 26 -5.59 3.20 13.23
C ALA A 26 -4.83 1.92 13.60
N ASP A 27 -4.79 1.57 14.89
CA ASP A 27 -4.10 0.38 15.39
C ASP A 27 -4.75 -0.91 14.88
N THR A 28 -6.09 -0.98 14.89
CA THR A 28 -6.81 -2.15 14.36
C THR A 28 -6.61 -2.26 12.85
N LEU A 29 -6.70 -1.14 12.11
CA LEU A 29 -6.48 -1.13 10.67
C LEU A 29 -5.06 -1.60 10.32
N TYR A 30 -4.04 -1.10 11.03
CA TYR A 30 -2.66 -1.50 10.81
C TYR A 30 -2.45 -2.99 11.09
N GLY A 31 -2.98 -3.48 12.21
CA GLY A 31 -2.90 -4.90 12.57
C GLY A 31 -3.61 -5.81 11.57
N ASP A 32 -4.72 -5.37 10.97
CA ASP A 32 -5.42 -6.14 9.93
C ASP A 32 -4.68 -6.08 8.59
N MET A 33 -4.12 -4.93 8.20
CA MET A 33 -3.27 -4.82 7.02
C MET A 33 -2.04 -5.75 7.10
N GLU A 34 -1.39 -5.84 8.27
CA GLU A 34 -0.27 -6.76 8.47
C GLU A 34 -0.67 -8.23 8.25
N LYS A 35 -1.87 -8.62 8.69
CA LYS A 35 -2.39 -9.98 8.45
C LYS A 35 -2.64 -10.24 6.97
N VAL A 36 -3.21 -9.25 6.27
CA VAL A 36 -3.46 -9.34 4.81
C VAL A 36 -2.14 -9.52 4.08
N VAL A 37 -1.11 -8.71 4.39
CA VAL A 37 0.22 -8.83 3.79
C VAL A 37 0.78 -10.24 3.96
N LYS A 38 0.78 -10.79 5.19
CA LYS A 38 1.27 -12.15 5.46
C LYS A 38 0.50 -13.24 4.71
N ALA A 39 -0.81 -13.07 4.56
CA ALA A 39 -1.64 -14.01 3.82
C ALA A 39 -1.32 -13.96 2.31
N THR A 40 -1.15 -12.75 1.76
CA THR A 40 -0.77 -12.54 0.36
C THR A 40 0.63 -13.10 0.08
N GLU A 41 1.62 -12.82 0.94
CA GLU A 41 2.98 -13.35 0.80
C GLU A 41 3.00 -14.89 0.75
N ARG A 42 2.18 -15.53 1.60
CA ARG A 42 2.05 -17.00 1.58
C ARG A 42 1.46 -17.50 0.26
N SER A 43 0.35 -16.91 -0.19
CA SER A 43 -0.30 -17.29 -1.44
C SER A 43 0.64 -17.12 -2.64
N MET A 44 1.35 -15.98 -2.69
CA MET A 44 2.35 -15.72 -3.72
C MET A 44 3.49 -16.73 -3.67
N GLY A 45 3.99 -17.07 -2.47
CA GLY A 45 5.05 -18.06 -2.29
C GLY A 45 4.65 -19.47 -2.73
N GLU A 46 3.38 -19.85 -2.61
CA GLU A 46 2.85 -21.12 -3.11
C GLU A 46 2.77 -21.16 -4.66
N GLU A 47 2.54 -20.01 -5.29
CA GLU A 47 2.43 -19.86 -6.75
C GLU A 47 3.77 -19.51 -7.42
N MET A 48 4.79 -19.11 -6.65
CA MET A 48 6.04 -18.58 -7.19
C MET A 48 6.85 -19.67 -7.92
N PRO A 49 7.29 -19.41 -9.17
CA PRO A 49 8.12 -20.36 -9.91
C PRO A 49 9.52 -20.47 -9.32
N LYS A 50 10.21 -21.59 -9.60
CA LYS A 50 11.61 -21.81 -9.16
C LYS A 50 12.59 -20.78 -9.70
N GLU A 51 12.27 -20.21 -10.86
CA GLU A 51 13.04 -19.16 -11.53
C GLU A 51 12.07 -18.04 -11.89
N PHE A 52 12.41 -16.81 -11.50
CA PHE A 52 11.65 -15.60 -11.80
C PHE A 52 12.61 -14.46 -12.12
N GLY A 53 12.11 -13.46 -12.86
CA GLY A 53 12.85 -12.24 -13.15
C GLY A 53 12.55 -11.16 -12.11
N LEU A 54 13.55 -10.37 -11.74
CA LEU A 54 13.36 -9.18 -10.90
C LEU A 54 13.40 -7.93 -11.76
N ILE A 55 12.45 -7.02 -11.55
CA ILE A 55 12.50 -5.67 -12.11
C ILE A 55 12.87 -4.72 -10.98
N LEU A 56 13.93 -3.94 -11.21
CA LEU A 56 14.41 -2.93 -10.28
C LEU A 56 14.12 -1.55 -10.88
N ASP A 57 13.45 -0.70 -10.11
CA ASP A 57 13.23 0.70 -10.47
C ASP A 57 13.78 1.62 -9.37
N GLY A 58 14.65 2.55 -9.75
CA GLY A 58 15.39 3.40 -8.83
C GLY A 58 15.07 4.86 -9.05
N TRP A 59 14.80 5.59 -7.97
CA TRP A 59 14.54 7.03 -8.03
C TRP A 59 15.24 7.75 -6.87
N THR A 60 15.69 8.98 -7.09
CA THR A 60 16.21 9.88 -6.05
C THR A 60 15.35 11.13 -5.94
N HIS A 61 14.98 11.49 -4.71
CA HIS A 61 14.34 12.76 -4.40
C HIS A 61 15.15 13.50 -3.34
N GLY A 62 15.82 14.59 -3.73
CA GLY A 62 16.73 15.32 -2.84
C GLY A 62 17.91 14.43 -2.42
N SER A 63 18.02 14.16 -1.11
CA SER A 63 19.05 13.27 -0.53
C SER A 63 18.58 11.83 -0.34
N GLU A 64 17.31 11.52 -0.64
CA GLU A 64 16.74 10.19 -0.43
C GLU A 64 16.80 9.37 -1.73
N HIS A 65 17.28 8.13 -1.60
CA HIS A 65 17.39 7.17 -2.68
C HIS A 65 16.40 6.02 -2.44
N TYR A 66 15.51 5.81 -3.41
CA TYR A 66 14.45 4.82 -3.39
C TYR A 66 14.76 3.71 -4.40
N LEU A 67 14.46 2.47 -4.03
CA LEU A 67 14.57 1.30 -4.90
C LEU A 67 13.29 0.47 -4.75
N ALA A 68 12.51 0.38 -5.81
CA ALA A 68 11.42 -0.56 -5.93
C ALA A 68 11.93 -1.88 -6.51
N VAL A 69 11.47 -3.00 -5.92
CA VAL A 69 11.79 -4.36 -6.36
C VAL A 69 10.46 -5.04 -6.69
N PHE A 70 10.31 -5.46 -7.94
CA PHE A 70 9.15 -6.22 -8.42
C PHE A 70 9.56 -7.65 -8.75
N VAL A 71 8.69 -8.59 -8.40
CA VAL A 71 8.91 -10.04 -8.40
C VAL A 71 7.84 -10.72 -9.24
#